data_AF-A0A2G8K0D0-F1
#
_entry.id   AF-A0A2G8K0D0-F1
#
_cell.length_a   1.000
_cell.length_b   1.000
_cell.length_c   1.000
_cell.angle_alpha   90.00
_cell.angle_beta   90.00
_cell.angle_gamma   90.00
#
_symmetry.space_group_name_H-M   'P 1'
#
loop_
_entity.id
_entity.type
_entity.pdbx_description
1 polymer ?
#
loop_
_entity_poly.entity_id
_entity_poly.type
_entity_poly.pdbx_seq_one_letter_code
_entity_poly.pdbx_strand_id
1 'polypeptide(L)'
;MFKYDKPLVNAMFAHAVSTGLLDADIRHVMKPYLADGNLTDEELMEKLNLVTCREKERVKKMQQRRPLAAMIDVKESSNPEKIQPDGQKDKGKSLYDEVQALKAQVAEIHRVLTTAEPGHQSLPKRRRGCPQCQQTNKGNSCQHCFKCGNLGHFARFCRQSGNDQGSLLRDEEHPTKV
;
A
#
# COMPACT_ATOMS: atom_id res chain seq x y z
N MET A 1 38.93 5.09 -39.15
CA MET A 1 38.11 6.00 -38.33
C MET A 1 36.74 5.36 -38.19
N PHE A 2 36.40 4.81 -37.03
CA PHE A 2 35.09 4.19 -36.81
C PHE A 2 34.01 5.28 -36.86
N LYS A 3 33.11 5.19 -37.83
CA LYS A 3 31.94 6.07 -37.91
C LYS A 3 30.83 5.40 -37.11
N TYR A 4 30.44 6.01 -36.00
CA TYR A 4 29.27 5.57 -35.26
C TYR A 4 28.02 5.97 -36.03
N ASP A 5 27.21 4.99 -36.39
CA ASP A 5 25.93 5.24 -37.02
C ASP A 5 24.89 5.63 -35.96
N LYS A 6 24.15 6.72 -36.21
CA LYS A 6 23.16 7.27 -35.26
C LYS A 6 22.10 6.25 -34.82
N PRO A 7 21.48 5.45 -35.72
CA PRO A 7 20.55 4.40 -35.31
C PRO A 7 21.21 3.31 -34.44
N LEU A 8 22.47 2.94 -34.70
CA LEU A 8 23.17 1.95 -33.88
C LEU A 8 23.39 2.46 -32.45
N VAL A 9 23.85 3.70 -32.32
CA VAL A 9 24.05 4.33 -31.00
C VAL A 9 22.73 4.42 -30.23
N ASN A 10 21.66 4.85 -30.89
CA ASN A 10 20.33 4.95 -30.28
C ASN A 10 19.81 3.57 -29.84
N ALA A 11 19.99 2.53 -30.64
CA ALA A 11 19.58 1.17 -30.29
C ALA A 11 20.37 0.62 -29.08
N MET A 12 21.69 0.84 -29.06
CA MET A 12 22.53 0.46 -27.91
C MET A 12 22.13 1.20 -26.64
N PHE A 13 21.87 2.51 -26.75
CA PHE A 13 21.39 3.33 -25.65
C PHE A 13 20.04 2.83 -25.12
N ALA A 14 19.04 2.68 -25.99
CA ALA A 14 17.71 2.22 -25.59
C ALA A 14 17.76 0.84 -24.92
N HIS A 15 18.61 -0.06 -25.42
CA HIS A 15 18.83 -1.36 -24.81
C HIS A 15 19.49 -1.26 -23.42
N ALA A 16 20.55 -0.45 -23.30
CA ALA A 16 21.25 -0.23 -22.04
C ALA A 16 20.34 0.38 -20.96
N VAL A 17 19.52 1.37 -21.32
CA VAL A 17 18.55 1.98 -20.39
C VAL A 17 17.45 0.98 -20.03
N SER A 18 16.88 0.27 -21.01
CA SER A 18 15.80 -0.70 -20.75
C SER A 18 16.22 -1.85 -19.84
N THR A 19 17.47 -2.28 -19.91
CA THR A 19 18.02 -3.38 -19.09
C THR A 19 18.68 -2.90 -17.80
N GLY A 20 19.21 -1.67 -17.78
CA GLY A 20 19.92 -1.10 -16.64
C GLY A 20 19.03 -0.47 -15.56
N LEU A 21 17.76 -0.16 -15.86
CA LEU A 21 16.83 0.36 -14.87
C LEU A 21 16.43 -0.73 -13.84
N LEU A 22 16.89 -0.58 -12.60
CA LEU A 22 16.65 -1.54 -11.52
C LEU A 22 15.17 -1.64 -11.14
N ASP A 23 14.49 -0.50 -11.07
CA ASP A 23 13.09 -0.41 -10.69
C ASP A 23 12.16 -0.86 -11.84
N ALA A 24 11.32 -1.85 -11.58
CA ALA A 24 10.42 -2.42 -12.57
C ALA A 24 9.28 -1.47 -12.97
N ASP A 25 8.81 -0.65 -12.03
CA ASP A 25 7.76 0.34 -12.27
C ASP A 25 8.31 1.46 -13.17
N ILE A 26 9.50 1.98 -12.85
CA ILE A 26 10.18 2.99 -13.68
C ILE A 26 10.46 2.45 -15.08
N ARG A 27 10.99 1.23 -15.19
CA ARG A 27 11.29 0.57 -16.46
C ARG A 27 10.05 0.38 -17.33
N HIS A 28 8.93 -0.02 -16.72
CA HIS A 28 7.67 -0.20 -17.44
C HIS A 28 7.18 1.12 -18.04
N VAL A 29 7.23 2.21 -17.28
CA VAL A 29 6.80 3.53 -17.76
C VAL A 29 7.76 4.12 -18.78
N MET A 30 9.07 3.87 -18.66
CA MET A 30 10.09 4.36 -19.59
C MET A 30 10.12 3.63 -20.94
N LYS A 31 9.70 2.36 -20.98
CA LYS A 31 9.76 1.51 -22.18
C LYS A 31 9.16 2.12 -23.48
N PRO A 32 7.95 2.72 -23.49
CA PRO A 32 7.41 3.30 -24.72
C PRO A 32 8.27 4.46 -25.25
N TYR A 33 8.77 5.32 -24.35
CA TYR A 33 9.60 6.46 -24.72
C TYR A 33 10.95 6.04 -25.32
N LEU A 34 11.47 4.88 -24.95
CA LEU A 34 12.71 4.33 -25.51
C LEU A 34 12.51 3.60 -26.85
N ALA A 35 11.27 3.25 -27.21
CA ALA A 35 10.95 2.53 -28.44
C ALA A 35 10.70 3.47 -29.63
N ASP A 36 10.07 4.62 -29.38
CA ASP A 36 9.59 5.51 -30.44
C ASP A 36 10.72 6.29 -31.14
N GLY A 37 11.92 6.36 -30.54
CA GLY A 37 13.14 6.93 -31.16
C GLY A 37 13.08 8.40 -31.59
N ASN A 38 11.92 9.04 -31.41
CA ASN A 38 11.59 10.39 -31.86
C ASN A 38 11.69 11.43 -30.73
N LEU A 39 11.97 10.98 -29.50
CA LEU A 39 12.13 11.84 -28.35
C LEU A 39 13.54 12.40 -28.28
N THR A 40 13.63 13.69 -27.99
CA THR A 40 14.89 14.36 -27.71
C THR A 40 15.46 13.88 -26.35
N ASP A 41 16.76 14.06 -26.16
CA ASP A 41 17.42 13.69 -24.89
C ASP A 41 16.85 14.49 -23.71
N GLU A 42 16.53 15.77 -23.95
CA GLU A 42 15.91 16.68 -22.99
C GLU A 42 14.54 16.18 -22.54
N GLU A 43 13.68 15.79 -23.48
CA GLU A 43 12.36 15.24 -23.17
C GLU A 43 12.48 13.89 -22.45
N LEU A 44 13.39 13.03 -22.87
CA LEU A 44 13.61 11.72 -22.23
C LEU A 44 14.05 11.90 -20.78
N MET A 45 14.97 12.82 -20.53
CA MET A 45 15.49 13.13 -19.19
C MET A 45 14.41 13.77 -18.31
N GLU A 46 13.56 14.65 -18.86
CA GLU A 46 12.39 15.17 -18.17
C GLU A 46 11.44 14.03 -17.76
N LYS A 47 11.09 13.13 -18.69
CA LYS A 47 10.22 11.98 -18.40
C LYS A 47 10.82 11.07 -17.35
N LEU A 48 12.12 10.76 -17.44
CA LEU A 48 12.80 9.94 -16.45
C LEU A 48 12.77 10.57 -15.05
N ASN A 49 13.01 11.88 -14.96
CA ASN A 49 12.96 12.60 -13.70
C ASN A 49 11.53 12.60 -13.11
N LEU A 50 10.51 12.84 -13.93
CA LEU A 50 9.11 12.78 -13.52
C LEU A 50 8.72 11.41 -12.96
N VAL A 51 9.06 10.34 -13.69
CA VAL A 51 8.76 8.96 -13.26
C VAL A 51 9.50 8.61 -11.98
N THR A 52 10.76 9.02 -11.85
CA THR A 52 11.56 8.81 -10.63
C THR A 52 10.99 9.57 -9.43
N CYS A 53 10.54 10.81 -9.61
CA CYS A 53 9.92 11.60 -8.54
C CYS A 53 8.60 10.96 -8.08
N ARG A 54 7.76 10.53 -9.02
CA ARG A 54 6.52 9.82 -8.72
C ARG A 54 6.77 8.51 -7.97
N GLU A 55 7.77 7.75 -8.38
CA GLU A 55 8.12 6.50 -7.73
C GLU A 55 8.68 6.72 -6.31
N LYS A 56 9.55 7.71 -6.13
CA LYS A 56 10.03 8.13 -4.80
C LYS A 56 8.88 8.54 -3.87
N GLU A 57 7.90 9.29 -4.40
CA GLU A 57 6.72 9.67 -3.64
C GLU A 57 5.88 8.46 -3.25
N ARG A 58 5.65 7.53 -4.20
CA ARG A 58 4.91 6.28 -3.97
C ARG A 58 5.56 5.46 -2.86
N VAL A 59 6.87 5.25 -2.93
CA VAL A 59 7.65 4.51 -1.93
C VAL A 59 7.59 5.22 -0.57
N LYS A 60 7.72 6.56 -0.54
CA LYS A 60 7.60 7.34 0.69
C LYS A 60 6.23 7.18 1.35
N LYS A 61 5.15 7.31 0.58
CA LYS A 61 3.77 7.09 1.06
C LYS A 61 3.55 5.65 1.53
N MET A 62 4.13 4.67 0.82
CA MET A 62 4.04 3.26 1.20
C MET A 62 4.80 2.96 2.49
N GLN A 63 6.00 3.52 2.69
CA GLN A 63 6.79 3.36 3.92
C GLN A 63 6.17 4.12 5.11
N GLN A 64 5.50 5.24 4.86
CA GLN A 64 4.80 6.02 5.88
C GLN A 64 3.47 5.38 6.32
N ARG A 65 2.99 4.33 5.62
CA ARG A 65 1.90 3.46 6.11
C ARG A 65 2.37 2.52 7.22
N ARG A 66 3.00 3.07 8.26
CA ARG A 66 2.89 2.49 9.60
C ARG A 66 1.42 2.60 10.02
N PRO A 67 0.87 1.62 10.76
CA PRO A 67 -0.56 1.58 11.04
C PRO A 67 -1.03 2.91 11.65
N LEU A 68 -2.10 3.47 11.08
CA LEU A 68 -2.77 4.72 11.47
C LEU A 68 -3.46 4.58 12.84
N ALA A 69 -2.66 4.37 13.90
CA ALA A 69 -3.07 4.62 15.28
C ALA A 69 -2.44 5.91 15.82
N ALA A 70 -1.67 6.65 14.99
CA ALA A 70 -1.03 7.89 15.36
C ALA A 70 -1.68 9.09 14.62
N MET A 71 -2.69 9.66 15.28
CA MET A 71 -3.00 11.09 15.37
C MET A 71 -3.37 11.85 14.08
N ILE A 72 -4.66 12.19 13.99
CA ILE A 72 -5.15 13.38 13.29
C ILE A 72 -4.89 14.56 14.25
N ASP A 73 -3.90 15.39 13.97
CA ASP A 73 -3.77 16.72 14.58
C ASP A 73 -3.85 17.74 13.43
N VAL A 74 -5.04 18.30 13.24
CA VAL A 74 -5.24 19.43 12.32
C VAL A 74 -4.87 20.67 13.10
N LYS A 75 -3.65 21.18 12.86
CA LYS A 75 -3.30 22.54 13.26
C LYS A 75 -3.07 23.39 12.02
N GLU A 76 -4.09 24.19 11.74
CA GLU A 76 -4.09 25.26 10.75
C GLU A 76 -3.17 26.41 11.19
N SER A 77 -2.69 27.14 10.17
CA SER A 77 -2.11 28.50 10.18
C SER A 77 -0.58 28.65 10.15
N SER A 78 -0.13 29.00 8.94
CA SER A 78 0.73 30.14 8.55
C SER A 78 2.17 30.31 9.09
N ASN A 79 3.10 30.25 8.13
CA ASN A 79 4.51 30.71 8.04
C ASN A 79 4.69 32.24 8.30
N PRO A 80 5.90 32.88 8.40
CA PRO A 80 7.31 32.42 8.59
C PRO A 80 8.10 33.18 9.71
N GLU A 81 9.37 32.77 9.91
CA GLU A 81 10.59 33.57 10.25
C GLU A 81 11.42 33.25 11.53
N LYS A 82 12.72 32.96 11.25
CA LYS A 82 14.00 33.27 11.92
C LYS A 82 14.43 32.72 13.31
N ILE A 83 15.47 31.88 13.22
CA ILE A 83 16.84 31.93 13.83
C ILE A 83 16.99 32.13 15.37
N GLN A 84 17.76 31.19 15.95
CA GLN A 84 18.30 30.96 17.32
C GLN A 84 19.02 32.18 17.98
N PRO A 85 19.62 32.12 19.21
CA PRO A 85 19.71 31.09 20.28
C PRO A 85 19.47 31.64 21.72
N ASP A 86 19.42 30.78 22.76
CA ASP A 86 20.18 30.88 24.03
C ASP A 86 19.69 29.82 25.05
N GLY A 87 20.57 29.41 25.97
CA GLY A 87 20.49 28.13 26.67
C GLY A 87 19.67 28.09 27.95
N GLN A 88 19.41 26.86 28.41
CA GLN A 88 19.42 26.51 29.84
C GLN A 88 19.45 24.98 30.02
N LYS A 89 20.36 24.54 30.90
CA LYS A 89 20.55 23.18 31.41
C LYS A 89 19.31 22.68 32.16
N ASP A 90 19.29 21.39 32.47
CA ASP A 90 18.41 20.69 33.43
C ASP A 90 17.14 19.95 32.94
N LYS A 91 17.24 19.13 31.88
CA LYS A 91 16.24 18.06 31.62
C LYS A 91 16.79 16.66 31.32
N GLY A 92 18.11 16.48 31.33
CA GLY A 92 18.74 15.21 30.94
C GLY A 92 18.51 14.04 31.92
N LYS A 93 18.30 14.32 33.21
CA LYS A 93 18.12 13.27 34.23
C LYS A 93 16.68 12.71 34.22
N SER A 94 15.67 13.60 34.15
CA SER A 94 14.25 13.21 34.07
C SER A 94 13.95 12.33 32.86
N LEU A 95 14.48 12.71 31.69
CA LEU A 95 14.24 11.95 30.47
C LEU A 95 14.95 10.59 30.46
N TYR A 96 16.12 10.48 31.09
CA TYR A 96 16.81 9.20 31.18
C TYR A 96 16.07 8.23 32.10
N ASP A 97 15.54 8.72 33.22
CA ASP A 97 14.72 7.94 34.14
C ASP A 97 13.39 7.52 33.50
N GLU A 98 12.75 8.42 32.74
CA GLU A 98 11.55 8.11 31.95
C GLU A 98 11.84 7.09 30.83
N VAL A 99 12.98 7.20 30.14
CA VAL A 99 13.40 6.23 29.11
C VAL A 99 13.70 4.86 29.73
N GLN A 100 14.30 4.81 30.92
CA GLN A 100 14.50 3.55 31.63
C GLN A 100 13.18 2.92 32.08
N ALA A 101 12.24 3.73 32.60
CA ALA A 101 10.90 3.28 32.97
C ALA A 101 10.11 2.77 31.74
N LEU A 102 10.19 3.49 30.61
CA LEU A 102 9.60 3.06 29.33
C LEU A 102 10.23 1.77 28.83
N LYS A 103 11.55 1.61 28.94
CA LYS A 103 12.24 0.37 28.55
C LYS A 103 11.76 -0.83 29.38
N ALA A 104 11.49 -0.64 30.67
CA ALA A 104 10.93 -1.68 31.54
C ALA A 104 9.49 -2.05 31.13
N GLN A 105 8.65 -1.06 30.83
CA GLN A 105 7.28 -1.31 30.35
C GLN A 105 7.26 -2.03 28.99
N VAL A 106 8.16 -1.65 28.07
CA VAL A 106 8.29 -2.29 26.76
C VAL A 106 8.79 -3.73 26.89
N ALA A 107 9.68 -4.01 27.85
CA ALA A 107 10.12 -5.38 28.12
C ALA A 107 8.96 -6.28 28.59
N GLU A 108 8.05 -5.76 29.41
CA GLU A 108 6.86 -6.53 29.85
C GLU A 108 5.86 -6.71 28.70
N ILE A 109 5.62 -5.68 27.88
CA ILE A 109 4.79 -5.80 26.67
C ILE A 109 5.39 -6.85 25.72
N HIS A 110 6.71 -6.82 25.50
CA HIS A 110 7.39 -7.81 24.67
C HIS A 110 7.24 -9.22 25.25
N ARG A 111 7.28 -9.39 26.58
CA ARG A 111 7.04 -10.68 27.25
C ARG A 111 5.61 -11.19 27.04
N VAL A 112 4.61 -10.34 27.16
CA VAL A 112 3.20 -10.71 26.87
C VAL A 112 3.01 -11.07 25.40
N LEU A 113 3.67 -10.36 24.48
CA LEU A 113 3.62 -10.66 23.04
C LEU A 113 4.39 -11.92 22.64
N THR A 114 5.47 -12.27 23.36
CA THR A 114 6.32 -13.44 23.05
C THR A 114 5.89 -14.71 23.78
N THR A 115 5.16 -14.61 24.89
CA THR A 115 4.52 -15.75 25.57
C THR A 115 3.13 -16.08 25.03
N ALA A 116 2.54 -15.17 24.25
CA ALA A 116 1.51 -15.52 23.31
C ALA A 116 2.18 -16.25 22.13
N GLU A 117 2.21 -17.58 22.21
CA GLU A 117 2.46 -18.46 21.08
C GLU A 117 1.83 -17.86 19.79
N PRO A 118 2.47 -17.95 18.62
CA PRO A 118 1.82 -17.68 17.34
C PRO A 118 0.78 -18.78 17.08
N GLY A 119 -0.27 -18.79 17.89
CA GLY A 119 -1.56 -19.28 17.49
C GLY A 119 -1.97 -18.40 16.33
N HIS A 120 -1.68 -18.87 15.11
CA HIS A 120 -2.51 -18.54 13.97
C HIS A 120 -3.94 -18.68 14.47
N GLN A 121 -4.59 -17.55 14.77
CA GLN A 121 -6.02 -17.54 15.02
C GLN A 121 -6.62 -18.00 13.72
N SER A 122 -6.81 -19.32 13.61
CA SER A 122 -7.52 -19.93 12.52
C SER A 122 -8.91 -19.38 12.64
N LEU A 123 -9.17 -18.30 11.91
CA LEU A 123 -10.51 -17.81 11.62
C LEU A 123 -11.34 -19.07 11.37
N PRO A 124 -12.45 -19.29 12.09
CA PRO A 124 -13.20 -20.52 11.97
C PRO A 124 -13.48 -20.75 10.49
N LYS A 125 -12.92 -21.84 9.93
CA LYS A 125 -13.11 -22.19 8.53
C LYS A 125 -14.61 -22.25 8.30
N ARG A 126 -15.16 -21.22 7.65
CA ARG A 126 -16.58 -21.16 7.33
C ARG A 126 -16.90 -22.41 6.53
N ARG A 127 -17.78 -23.25 7.09
CA ARG A 127 -18.25 -24.48 6.43
C ARG A 127 -18.77 -24.10 5.04
N ARG A 128 -18.49 -24.92 4.03
CA ARG A 128 -18.94 -24.67 2.66
C ARG A 128 -20.48 -24.79 2.61
N GLY A 129 -21.14 -23.85 1.95
CA GLY A 129 -22.60 -23.82 1.72
C GLY A 129 -23.34 -22.76 2.54
N CYS A 130 -24.60 -22.48 2.20
CA CYS A 130 -25.48 -21.62 3.00
C CYS A 130 -25.85 -22.32 4.34
N PRO A 131 -26.34 -21.58 5.35
CA PRO A 131 -26.66 -22.15 6.67
C PRO A 131 -27.56 -23.40 6.61
N GLN A 132 -28.54 -23.41 5.70
CA GLN A 132 -29.47 -24.53 5.50
C GLN A 132 -28.80 -25.74 4.81
N CYS A 133 -27.91 -25.50 3.84
CA CYS A 133 -27.13 -26.56 3.19
C CYS A 133 -26.03 -27.14 4.10
N GLN A 134 -25.54 -26.35 5.06
CA GLN A 134 -24.61 -26.83 6.07
C GLN A 134 -25.29 -27.82 7.03
N GLN A 135 -26.52 -27.50 7.48
CA GLN A 135 -27.30 -28.37 8.37
C GLN A 135 -27.69 -29.71 7.71
N THR A 136 -27.94 -29.69 6.40
CA THR A 136 -28.32 -30.88 5.62
C THR A 136 -27.13 -31.68 5.08
N ASN A 137 -25.89 -31.36 5.49
CA ASN A 137 -24.65 -31.97 4.99
C ASN A 137 -24.46 -31.93 3.45
N LYS A 138 -25.19 -31.04 2.75
CA LYS A 138 -25.05 -30.79 1.29
C LYS A 138 -24.27 -29.52 0.99
N GLY A 139 -23.38 -29.14 1.89
CA GLY A 139 -22.60 -27.90 1.81
C GLY A 139 -21.69 -27.80 0.57
N ASN A 140 -21.16 -28.94 0.11
CA ASN A 140 -20.23 -28.99 -1.03
C ASN A 140 -20.91 -28.73 -2.38
N SER A 141 -22.20 -29.04 -2.53
CA SER A 141 -22.99 -28.86 -3.76
C SER A 141 -24.00 -27.72 -3.64
N CYS A 142 -23.78 -26.78 -2.72
CA CYS A 142 -24.72 -25.68 -2.46
C CYS A 142 -24.69 -24.65 -3.60
N GLN A 143 -25.80 -24.53 -4.32
CA GLN A 143 -26.04 -23.47 -5.31
C GLN A 143 -26.85 -22.29 -4.77
N HIS A 144 -27.14 -22.30 -3.46
CA HIS A 144 -27.83 -21.21 -2.76
C HIS A 144 -26.88 -20.07 -2.42
N CYS A 145 -27.44 -18.87 -2.26
CA CYS A 145 -26.74 -17.72 -1.71
C CYS A 145 -26.19 -18.03 -0.31
N PHE A 146 -24.89 -17.82 -0.10
CA PHE A 146 -24.24 -18.06 1.19
C PHE A 146 -24.65 -17.06 2.29
N LYS A 147 -25.27 -15.92 1.93
CA LYS A 147 -25.74 -14.89 2.87
C LYS A 147 -27.19 -15.14 3.32
N CYS A 148 -28.10 -15.45 2.40
CA CYS A 148 -29.54 -15.58 2.70
C CYS A 148 -30.16 -16.95 2.41
N GLY A 149 -29.45 -17.87 1.77
CA GLY A 149 -29.96 -19.22 1.48
C GLY A 149 -30.90 -19.34 0.28
N ASN A 150 -31.22 -18.25 -0.43
CA ASN A 150 -32.08 -18.29 -1.62
C ASN A 150 -31.34 -18.79 -2.87
N LEU A 151 -32.04 -19.47 -3.78
CA LEU A 151 -31.56 -19.83 -5.13
C LEU A 151 -31.64 -18.63 -6.09
N GLY A 152 -30.90 -18.71 -7.19
CA GLY A 152 -30.93 -17.70 -8.26
C GLY A 152 -29.90 -16.57 -8.14
N HIS A 153 -29.16 -16.49 -7.02
CA HIS A 153 -28.02 -15.58 -6.89
C HIS A 153 -26.97 -16.10 -5.89
N PHE A 154 -25.73 -15.68 -6.07
CA PHE A 154 -24.64 -15.92 -5.10
C PHE A 154 -24.49 -14.76 -4.12
N ALA A 155 -23.76 -14.95 -3.02
CA ALA A 155 -23.58 -13.94 -1.97
C ALA A 155 -23.07 -12.58 -2.47
N ARG A 156 -22.33 -12.56 -3.59
CA ARG A 156 -21.86 -11.34 -4.26
C ARG A 156 -22.98 -10.47 -4.85
N PHE A 157 -24.13 -11.06 -5.13
CA PHE A 157 -25.29 -10.43 -5.75
C PHE A 157 -26.51 -10.45 -4.83
N CYS A 158 -26.30 -10.71 -3.54
CA CYS A 158 -27.37 -10.74 -2.57
C CYS A 158 -27.81 -9.32 -2.25
N ARG A 159 -29.06 -8.98 -2.59
CA ARG A 159 -29.66 -7.68 -2.30
C ARG A 159 -30.10 -7.53 -0.84
N GLN A 160 -30.07 -8.61 -0.05
CA GLN A 160 -30.30 -8.53 1.38
C GLN A 160 -29.04 -8.04 2.07
N SER A 161 -29.08 -6.80 2.57
CA SER A 161 -28.09 -6.26 3.51
C SER A 161 -28.24 -6.98 4.85
N GLY A 162 -27.72 -8.20 4.94
CA GLY A 162 -27.63 -8.94 6.19
C GLY A 162 -26.39 -8.53 6.96
N ASN A 163 -26.59 -7.85 8.09
CA ASN A 163 -25.68 -7.51 9.20
C ASN A 163 -24.18 -7.53 8.89
N ASP A 164 -23.70 -6.33 8.60
CA ASP A 164 -22.37 -6.00 8.14
C ASP A 164 -21.40 -5.85 9.31
N GLN A 165 -21.05 -6.97 9.96
CA GLN A 165 -19.83 -7.02 10.77
C GLN A 165 -18.64 -7.30 9.85
N GLY A 166 -18.35 -6.34 8.96
CA GLY A 166 -17.11 -6.29 8.20
C GLY A 166 -17.29 -6.25 6.68
N SER A 167 -17.60 -5.06 6.15
CA SER A 167 -16.84 -4.48 5.02
C SER A 167 -17.41 -3.10 4.74
N LEU A 168 -16.73 -2.07 5.25
CA LEU A 168 -16.92 -0.72 4.78
C LEU A 168 -16.45 -0.60 3.33
N LEU A 169 -17.25 0.14 2.56
CA LEU A 169 -16.91 0.84 1.32
C LEU A 169 -16.61 -0.02 0.10
N ARG A 170 -17.59 -0.03 -0.82
CA ARG A 170 -17.23 0.11 -2.23
C ARG A 170 -18.17 1.12 -2.87
N ASP A 171 -17.54 2.19 -3.32
CA ASP A 171 -18.12 3.36 -3.93
C ASP A 171 -19.02 3.00 -5.12
N GLU A 172 -20.20 3.59 -5.12
CA GLU A 172 -21.20 3.52 -6.19
C GLU A 172 -20.74 4.43 -7.34
N GLU A 173 -20.27 3.83 -8.43
CA GLU A 173 -19.96 4.53 -9.67
C GLU A 173 -20.82 4.03 -10.83
N HIS A 174 -21.58 4.99 -11.37
CA HIS A 174 -21.96 5.23 -12.77
C HIS A 174 -23.28 4.67 -13.36
N PRO A 175 -24.13 5.55 -13.94
CA PRO A 175 -25.35 5.18 -14.65
C PRO A 175 -25.07 4.81 -16.12
N THR A 176 -25.61 3.68 -16.56
CA THR A 176 -25.69 3.32 -17.99
C THR A 176 -26.87 4.00 -18.66
N LYS A 177 -26.55 4.66 -19.79
CA LYS A 177 -27.43 5.29 -20.78
C LYS A 177 -28.64 4.44 -21.19
N VAL A 178 -29.73 5.14 -21.53
CA VAL A 178 -30.71 4.75 -22.56
C VAL A 178 -30.58 5.77 -23.69
#